data_AF-A0A816MAF8-F1
#
_entry.id   AF-A0A816MAF8-F1
#
_cell.length_a   1.000
_cell.length_b   1.000
_cell.length_c   1.000
_cell.angle_alpha   90.00
_cell.angle_beta   90.00
_cell.angle_gamma   90.00
#
_symmetry.space_group_name_H-M   'P 1'
#
loop_
_entity.id
_entity.type
_entity.pdbx_description
1 polymer ?
#
loop_
_entity_poly.entity_id
_entity_poly.type
_entity_poly.pdbx_seq_one_letter_code
_entity_poly.pdbx_strand_id
1 'polypeptide(L)'
;MHFIGNPKEELESKKIILTNLRCPTIGDFKWYKDVFGTNIFQRNDCTQAFWKERFIAGLPTYFAERVTNKLKEYSGGQPIPWNSITYGQLFAFIKKEGLAICQDHKDKKRNEKFQFKTNMGSFCEQYGYNQLNPPSRVKRIKYKNNQGKFRRHYQKYNNQNKKFNKKSNDQYYSKNRKSYKPNDKQKIVCWNCKRPGHKSSECKMKRKINEIFQDQPDIQ
;
A
#
# COMPACT_ATOMS: atom_id res chain seq x y z
N MET A 1 45.37 -3.45 27.68
CA MET A 1 45.46 -2.30 26.77
C MET A 1 44.07 -1.68 26.67
N HIS A 2 43.78 -0.62 27.45
CA HIS A 2 42.55 0.15 27.24
C HIS A 2 42.85 1.13 26.10
N PHE A 3 42.25 0.88 24.93
CA PHE A 3 42.32 1.79 23.79
C PHE A 3 41.42 2.98 24.14
N ILE A 4 41.98 3.95 24.87
CA ILE A 4 41.33 5.24 25.09
C ILE A 4 41.51 5.99 23.77
N GLY A 5 40.54 5.84 22.87
CA GLY A 5 40.52 6.55 21.59
C GLY A 5 40.64 8.05 21.82
N ASN A 6 41.32 8.76 20.91
CA ASN A 6 41.48 10.20 20.99
C ASN A 6 40.10 10.87 20.80
N PRO A 7 39.54 11.57 21.83
CA PRO A 7 38.19 12.14 21.74
C PRO A 7 38.04 13.16 20.60
N LYS A 8 39.14 13.82 20.21
CA LYS A 8 39.15 14.79 19.10
C LYS A 8 39.00 14.09 17.74
N GLU A 9 39.67 12.96 17.54
CA GLU A 9 39.57 12.17 16.29
C GLU A 9 38.18 11.55 16.14
N GLU A 10 37.57 11.14 17.24
CA GLU A 10 36.21 10.61 17.24
C GLU A 10 35.18 11.70 16.85
N LEU A 11 35.39 12.94 17.31
CA LEU A 11 34.53 14.07 16.96
C LEU A 11 34.63 14.45 15.47
N GLU A 12 35.84 14.47 14.91
CA GLU A 12 36.05 14.72 13.47
C GLU A 12 35.46 13.61 12.61
N SER A 13 35.60 12.34 13.04
CA SER A 13 34.99 11.20 12.36
C SER A 13 33.46 11.33 12.31
N LYS A 14 32.82 11.74 13.41
CA LYS A 14 31.36 12.03 13.45
C LYS A 14 30.97 13.17 12.51
N LYS A 15 31.80 14.22 12.42
CA LYS A 15 31.59 15.34 11.49
C LYS A 15 31.52 14.82 10.06
N ILE A 16 32.51 14.02 9.66
CA ILE A 16 32.60 13.42 8.32
C ILE A 16 31.38 12.54 8.03
N ILE A 17 30.97 11.71 8.99
CA ILE A 17 29.76 10.87 8.86
C ILE A 17 28.53 11.75 8.62
N LEU A 18 28.30 12.77 9.44
CA LEU A 18 27.14 13.65 9.33
C LEU A 18 27.17 14.47 8.02
N THR A 19 28.33 14.94 7.58
CA THR A 19 28.47 15.69 6.33
C THR A 19 28.34 14.83 5.09
N ASN A 20 28.50 13.51 5.20
CA ASN A 20 28.34 12.57 4.09
C ASN A 20 27.01 11.82 4.13
N LEU A 21 26.29 11.84 5.25
CA LEU A 21 25.02 11.14 5.41
C LEU A 21 23.96 11.69 4.44
N ARG A 22 23.32 10.77 3.72
CA ARG A 22 22.22 11.04 2.79
C ARG A 22 21.10 10.04 3.03
N CYS A 23 19.89 10.48 2.76
CA CYS A 23 18.65 9.70 2.81
C CYS A 23 18.24 9.39 1.36
N PRO A 24 18.49 8.17 0.85
CA PRO A 24 18.25 7.85 -0.56
C PRO A 24 16.76 7.92 -0.93
N THR A 25 15.91 7.38 -0.06
CA THR A 25 14.45 7.41 -0.22
C THR A 25 13.79 7.90 1.07
N ILE A 26 12.56 8.41 0.97
CA ILE A 26 11.84 8.83 2.17
C ILE A 26 11.51 7.61 3.05
N GLY A 27 11.43 6.40 2.46
CA GLY A 27 11.35 5.13 3.17
C GLY A 27 12.48 4.87 4.18
N ASP A 28 13.66 5.44 3.92
CA ASP A 28 14.85 5.33 4.76
C ASP A 28 14.91 6.42 5.84
N PHE A 29 13.90 7.30 5.92
CA PHE A 29 13.91 8.45 6.83
C PHE A 29 14.09 8.05 8.29
N LYS A 30 13.50 6.93 8.73
CA LYS A 30 13.69 6.45 10.10
C LYS A 30 15.17 6.15 10.38
N TRP A 31 15.80 5.35 9.52
CA TRP A 31 17.23 5.03 9.63
C TRP A 31 18.08 6.31 9.56
N TYR A 32 17.81 7.17 8.58
CA TYR A 32 18.53 8.43 8.40
C TYR A 32 18.46 9.32 9.65
N LYS A 33 17.25 9.53 10.19
CA LYS A 33 17.02 10.32 11.40
C LYS A 33 17.71 9.71 12.62
N ASP A 34 17.64 8.39 12.77
CA ASP A 34 18.25 7.70 13.91
C ASP A 34 19.79 7.77 13.84
N VAL A 35 20.41 7.53 12.66
CA VAL A 35 21.86 7.66 12.46
C VAL A 35 22.32 9.10 12.63
N PHE A 36 21.58 10.07 12.09
CA PHE A 36 21.94 11.48 12.29
C PHE A 36 21.85 11.85 13.78
N GLY A 37 20.78 11.44 14.45
CA GLY A 37 20.54 11.67 15.87
C GLY A 37 21.66 11.11 16.76
N THR A 38 22.05 9.84 16.56
CA THR A 38 23.10 9.21 17.38
C THR A 38 24.45 9.90 17.23
N ASN A 39 24.75 10.46 16.06
CA ASN A 39 26.01 11.15 15.80
C ASN A 39 25.99 12.63 16.22
N ILE A 40 24.87 13.35 16.00
CA ILE A 40 24.81 14.79 16.28
C ILE A 40 24.75 15.09 17.78
N PHE A 41 24.00 14.31 18.57
CA PHE A 41 23.83 14.57 20.01
C PHE A 41 25.08 14.26 20.84
N GLN A 42 26.10 13.65 20.23
CA GLN A 42 27.40 13.44 20.86
C GLN A 42 28.38 14.60 20.58
N ARG A 43 27.95 15.64 19.85
CA ARG A 43 28.77 16.80 19.52
C ARG A 43 28.40 18.03 20.36
N ASN A 44 29.41 18.84 20.64
CA ASN A 44 29.26 20.06 21.43
C ASN A 44 28.54 21.17 20.66
N ASP A 45 28.66 21.17 19.33
CA ASP A 45 28.08 22.16 18.41
C ASP A 45 26.72 21.74 17.85
N CYS A 46 26.06 20.75 18.45
CA CYS A 46 24.80 20.18 17.94
C CYS A 46 23.67 21.20 17.79
N THR A 47 23.69 22.31 18.53
CA THR A 47 22.64 23.34 18.46
C THR A 47 22.76 24.26 17.24
N GLN A 48 23.90 24.26 16.55
CA GLN A 48 24.16 25.15 15.42
C GLN A 48 23.18 24.95 14.27
N ALA A 49 22.77 26.06 13.65
CA ALA A 49 21.90 26.09 12.47
C ALA A 49 22.42 25.20 11.33
N PHE A 50 23.75 25.20 11.13
CA PHE A 50 24.43 24.39 10.11
C PHE A 50 23.99 22.93 10.10
N TRP A 51 23.84 22.30 11.28
CA TRP A 51 23.48 20.89 11.36
C TRP A 51 22.01 20.63 11.00
N LYS A 52 21.12 21.58 11.28
CA LYS A 52 19.70 21.50 10.88
C LYS A 52 19.55 21.68 9.37
N GLU A 53 20.29 22.61 8.80
CA GLU A 53 20.37 22.77 7.34
C GLU A 53 20.96 21.53 6.67
N ARG A 54 22.06 20.98 7.23
CA ARG A 54 22.68 19.77 6.71
C ARG A 54 21.74 18.57 6.79
N PHE A 55 20.89 18.50 7.82
CA PHE A 55 19.85 17.48 7.95
C PHE A 55 18.85 17.57 6.79
N ILE A 56 18.33 18.76 6.50
CA ILE A 56 17.41 18.97 5.38
C ILE A 56 18.09 18.67 4.04
N ALA A 57 19.31 19.14 3.82
CA ALA A 57 20.08 18.86 2.61
C ALA A 57 20.39 17.37 2.42
N GLY A 58 20.33 16.57 3.49
CA GLY A 58 20.50 15.12 3.42
C GLY A 58 19.27 14.37 2.95
N LEU A 59 18.08 14.98 2.94
CA LEU A 59 16.84 14.36 2.47
C LEU A 59 16.81 14.19 0.95
N PRO A 60 15.94 13.33 0.39
CA PRO A 60 15.71 13.28 -1.05
C PRO A 60 15.34 14.66 -1.59
N THR A 61 15.93 15.08 -2.72
CA THR A 61 15.86 16.47 -3.24
C THR A 61 14.45 17.05 -3.28
N TYR A 62 13.51 16.37 -3.94
CA TYR A 62 12.11 16.79 -4.01
C TYR A 62 11.47 16.99 -2.62
N PHE A 63 11.81 16.12 -1.67
CA PHE A 63 11.27 16.20 -0.31
C PHE A 63 11.94 17.32 0.50
N ALA A 64 13.26 17.49 0.36
CA ALA A 64 14.02 18.57 0.98
C ALA A 64 13.49 19.94 0.56
N GLU A 65 13.23 20.13 -0.74
CA GLU A 65 12.64 21.36 -1.28
C GLU A 65 11.26 21.63 -0.70
N ARG A 66 10.37 20.61 -0.68
CA ARG A 66 9.03 20.74 -0.10
C ARG A 66 9.07 21.12 1.38
N VAL A 67 9.91 20.46 2.18
CA VAL A 67 10.08 20.78 3.61
C VAL A 67 10.60 22.21 3.79
N THR A 68 11.60 22.61 3.01
CA THR A 68 12.19 23.95 3.09
C THR A 68 11.17 25.03 2.75
N ASN A 69 10.39 24.84 1.67
CA ASN A 69 9.35 25.78 1.26
C ASN A 69 8.27 25.90 2.33
N LYS A 70 7.83 24.78 2.91
CA LYS A 70 6.86 24.79 4.00
C LYS A 70 7.40 25.50 5.24
N LEU A 71 8.65 25.26 5.64
CA LEU A 71 9.27 25.98 6.77
C LEU A 71 9.33 27.50 6.54
N LYS A 72 9.61 27.93 5.31
CA LYS A 72 9.57 29.36 4.93
C LYS A 72 8.16 29.94 5.01
N GLU A 73 7.15 29.20 4.54
CA GLU A 73 5.74 29.61 4.65
C GLU A 73 5.32 29.79 6.12
N TYR A 74 5.68 28.86 7.00
CA TYR A 74 5.41 28.99 8.45
C TYR A 74 6.14 30.18 9.10
N SER A 75 7.27 30.59 8.53
CA SER A 75 8.04 31.76 8.98
C SER A 75 7.50 33.07 8.39
N GLY A 76 6.34 33.06 7.71
CA GLY A 76 5.75 34.25 7.09
C GLY A 76 6.59 34.82 5.94
N GLY A 77 7.34 33.96 5.24
CA GLY A 77 8.25 34.36 4.17
C GLY A 77 9.62 34.88 4.64
N GLN A 78 9.86 34.92 5.96
CA GLN A 78 11.17 35.24 6.52
C GLN A 78 12.13 34.03 6.45
N PRO A 79 13.46 34.27 6.56
CA PRO A 79 14.44 33.20 6.69
C PRO A 79 14.09 32.27 7.86
N ILE A 80 14.30 30.96 7.66
CA ILE A 80 13.95 29.95 8.64
C ILE A 80 14.77 30.19 9.92
N PRO A 81 14.15 30.37 11.09
CA PRO A 81 14.87 30.65 12.33
C PRO A 81 15.45 29.35 12.91
N TRP A 82 16.49 28.81 12.27
CA TRP A 82 17.08 27.52 12.65
C TRP A 82 17.51 27.46 14.11
N ASN A 83 17.95 28.57 14.70
CA ASN A 83 18.39 28.63 16.09
C ASN A 83 17.24 28.42 17.09
N SER A 84 16.00 28.83 16.76
CA SER A 84 14.84 28.65 17.64
C SER A 84 14.16 27.29 17.45
N ILE A 85 14.34 26.65 16.30
CA ILE A 85 13.74 25.33 16.00
C ILE A 85 14.56 24.23 16.67
N THR A 86 13.90 23.42 17.51
CA THR A 86 14.49 22.21 18.09
C THR A 86 14.50 21.04 17.10
N TYR A 87 15.40 20.07 17.29
CA TYR A 87 15.40 18.84 16.47
C TYR A 87 14.07 18.07 16.58
N GLY A 88 13.45 18.04 17.75
CA GLY A 88 12.15 17.41 17.94
C GLY A 88 11.07 18.06 17.05
N GLN A 89 11.01 19.39 17.03
CA GLN A 89 10.10 20.13 16.14
C GLN A 89 10.42 19.87 14.67
N LEU A 90 11.70 19.88 14.29
CA LEU A 90 12.14 19.60 12.93
C LEU A 90 11.72 18.19 12.47
N PHE A 91 11.95 17.17 13.29
CA PHE A 91 11.55 15.79 12.97
C PHE A 91 10.04 15.61 12.91
N ALA A 92 9.30 16.24 13.82
CA ALA A 92 7.84 16.23 13.81
C ALA A 92 7.28 16.91 12.55
N PHE A 93 7.87 18.04 12.15
CA PHE A 93 7.52 18.76 10.94
C PHE A 93 7.73 17.91 9.69
N ILE A 94 8.91 17.30 9.55
CA ILE A 94 9.23 16.44 8.40
C ILE A 94 8.30 15.23 8.35
N LYS A 95 8.01 14.62 9.50
CA LYS A 95 7.03 13.53 9.59
C LYS A 95 5.64 13.98 9.12
N LYS A 96 5.18 15.16 9.55
CA LYS A 96 3.88 15.74 9.14
C LYS A 96 3.82 15.94 7.63
N GLU A 97 4.86 16.53 7.03
CA GLU A 97 4.94 16.74 5.58
C GLU A 97 5.00 15.41 4.80
N GLY A 98 5.74 14.42 5.31
CA GLY A 98 5.75 13.09 4.71
C GLY A 98 4.36 12.44 4.72
N LEU A 99 3.60 12.57 5.81
CA LEU A 99 2.24 12.05 5.88
C LEU A 99 1.28 12.79 4.95
N ALA A 100 1.46 14.10 4.74
CA ALA A 100 0.69 14.87 3.77
C ALA A 100 0.89 14.33 2.34
N ILE A 101 2.13 14.00 1.97
CA ILE A 101 2.43 13.36 0.67
C ILE A 101 1.75 12.00 0.55
N CYS A 102 1.73 11.21 1.63
CA CYS A 102 1.00 9.93 1.65
C CYS A 102 -0.51 10.11 1.38
N GLN A 103 -1.10 11.22 1.83
CA GLN A 103 -2.49 11.58 1.55
C GLN A 103 -2.70 11.98 0.10
N ASP A 104 -1.89 12.90 -0.42
CA ASP A 104 -2.00 13.40 -1.80
C ASP A 104 -1.96 12.26 -2.85
N HIS A 105 -1.17 11.21 -2.59
CA HIS A 105 -1.04 10.06 -3.51
C HIS A 105 -2.14 9.01 -3.40
N LYS A 106 -2.92 8.98 -2.30
CA LYS A 106 -4.08 8.10 -2.18
C LYS A 106 -5.16 8.47 -3.20
N ASP A 107 -5.24 9.77 -3.50
CA ASP A 107 -6.33 10.36 -4.28
C ASP A 107 -6.03 10.39 -5.80
N LYS A 108 -4.79 10.11 -6.23
CA LYS A 108 -4.37 10.11 -7.64
C LYS A 108 -4.39 8.71 -8.33
N LYS A 109 -4.92 8.65 -9.56
CA LYS A 109 -5.11 7.41 -10.36
C LYS A 109 -3.81 6.85 -10.98
N ARG A 110 -3.56 5.58 -10.64
CA ARG A 110 -2.84 4.47 -11.33
C ARG A 110 -1.41 4.63 -11.88
N ASN A 111 -0.98 5.73 -12.50
CA ASN A 111 0.35 5.76 -13.18
C ASN A 111 1.51 6.19 -12.27
N GLU A 112 1.30 7.17 -11.37
CA GLU A 112 2.34 7.61 -10.40
C GLU A 112 2.53 6.64 -9.21
N LYS A 113 1.67 5.62 -9.09
CA LYS A 113 1.70 4.65 -7.97
C LYS A 113 2.98 3.83 -7.91
N PHE A 114 3.66 3.60 -9.04
CA PHE A 114 4.88 2.80 -9.08
C PHE A 114 6.06 3.56 -8.45
N GLN A 115 6.33 4.77 -8.91
CA GLN A 115 7.38 5.65 -8.37
C GLN A 115 7.11 6.05 -6.90
N PHE A 116 5.84 6.26 -6.54
CA PHE A 116 5.46 6.49 -5.15
C PHE A 116 5.72 5.28 -4.25
N LYS A 117 5.40 4.05 -4.71
CA LYS A 117 5.68 2.84 -3.93
C LYS A 117 7.16 2.60 -3.71
N THR A 118 8.01 2.89 -4.70
CA THR A 118 9.46 2.73 -4.57
C THR A 118 10.08 3.80 -3.66
N ASN A 119 9.58 5.04 -3.69
CA ASN A 119 10.23 6.16 -2.99
C ASN A 119 9.61 6.48 -1.61
N MET A 120 8.33 6.12 -1.41
CA MET A 120 7.52 6.56 -0.25
C MET A 120 6.69 5.43 0.38
N GLY A 121 6.58 4.27 -0.30
CA GLY A 121 5.69 3.17 0.11
C GLY A 121 5.96 2.65 1.53
N SER A 122 7.23 2.50 1.91
CA SER A 122 7.62 2.04 3.25
C SER A 122 7.48 3.13 4.32
N PHE A 123 7.65 4.41 3.97
CA PHE A 123 7.50 5.52 4.92
C PHE A 123 6.07 5.61 5.45
N CYS A 124 5.08 5.57 4.55
CA CYS A 124 3.67 5.64 4.92
C CYS A 124 3.28 4.46 5.84
N GLU A 125 3.88 3.28 5.65
CA GLU A 125 3.66 2.12 6.52
C GLU A 125 4.30 2.30 7.91
N GLN A 126 5.55 2.77 7.97
CA GLN A 126 6.30 3.00 9.20
C GLN A 126 5.63 4.02 10.14
N TYR A 127 5.02 5.06 9.58
CA TYR A 127 4.40 6.14 10.35
C TYR A 127 2.88 6.05 10.47
N GLY A 128 2.29 4.89 10.15
CA GLY A 128 0.90 4.58 10.48
C GLY A 128 -0.14 5.17 9.53
N TYR A 129 0.25 5.50 8.30
CA TYR A 129 -0.67 5.99 7.28
C TYR A 129 -1.59 4.87 6.73
N ASN A 130 -1.17 3.61 6.86
CA ASN A 130 -2.06 2.48 6.65
C ASN A 130 -3.04 2.37 7.83
N GLN A 131 -4.32 2.08 7.55
CA GLN A 131 -5.31 1.78 8.59
C GLN A 131 -4.71 0.80 9.60
N LEU A 132 -4.62 1.22 10.86
CA LEU A 132 -4.26 0.34 11.97
C LEU A 132 -5.33 -0.74 12.06
N ASN A 133 -5.04 -1.88 11.44
CA ASN A 133 -5.92 -3.02 11.48
C ASN A 133 -5.65 -3.75 12.79
N PRO A 134 -6.67 -4.05 13.61
CA PRO A 134 -6.46 -4.87 14.79
C PRO A 134 -5.86 -6.24 14.39
N PRO A 135 -5.08 -6.89 15.27
CA PRO A 135 -4.36 -8.13 14.95
C PRO A 135 -5.24 -9.22 14.31
N SER A 136 -6.51 -9.29 14.72
CA SER A 136 -7.55 -10.17 14.18
C SER A 136 -7.83 -9.94 12.68
N ARG A 137 -7.76 -8.70 12.21
CA ARG A 137 -8.00 -8.29 10.82
C ARG A 137 -6.74 -8.43 9.96
N VAL A 138 -5.54 -8.22 10.53
CA VAL A 138 -4.26 -8.44 9.83
C VAL A 138 -4.07 -9.90 9.41
N LYS A 139 -4.36 -10.86 10.30
CA LYS A 139 -4.31 -12.31 9.97
C LYS A 139 -5.23 -12.65 8.80
N ARG A 140 -6.45 -12.08 8.79
CA ARG A 140 -7.45 -12.29 7.73
C ARG A 140 -7.01 -11.73 6.37
N ILE A 141 -6.37 -10.56 6.35
CA ILE A 141 -5.85 -9.92 5.13
C ILE A 141 -4.66 -10.73 4.55
N LYS A 142 -3.73 -11.19 5.41
CA LYS A 142 -2.60 -12.04 4.98
C LYS A 142 -3.09 -13.34 4.34
N TYR A 143 -4.09 -13.99 4.95
CA TYR A 143 -4.69 -15.21 4.41
C TYR A 143 -5.36 -14.99 3.04
N LYS A 144 -6.15 -13.92 2.89
CA LYS A 144 -6.77 -13.55 1.60
C LYS A 144 -5.74 -13.27 0.50
N ASN A 145 -4.64 -12.58 0.83
CA ASN A 145 -3.60 -12.25 -0.13
C ASN A 145 -2.81 -13.50 -0.59
N ASN A 146 -2.59 -14.47 0.29
CA ASN A 146 -1.98 -15.75 -0.09
C ASN A 146 -2.89 -16.53 -1.05
N GLN A 147 -4.20 -16.65 -0.76
CA GLN A 147 -5.14 -17.31 -1.68
C GLN A 147 -5.18 -16.66 -3.08
N GLY A 148 -5.07 -15.33 -3.16
CA GLY A 148 -5.02 -14.59 -4.42
C GLY A 148 -3.72 -14.77 -5.23
N LYS A 149 -2.61 -15.19 -4.60
CA LYS A 149 -1.36 -15.56 -5.30
C LYS A 149 -1.44 -16.96 -5.89
N PHE A 150 -1.99 -17.93 -5.15
CA PHE A 150 -2.24 -19.29 -5.64
C PHE A 150 -3.22 -19.30 -6.84
N ARG A 151 -4.32 -18.54 -6.77
CA ARG A 151 -5.27 -18.41 -7.91
C ARG A 151 -4.64 -17.82 -9.18
N ARG A 152 -3.72 -16.86 -9.05
CA ARG A 152 -3.03 -16.23 -10.19
C ARG A 152 -2.01 -17.17 -10.85
N HIS A 153 -1.35 -18.03 -10.08
CA HIS A 153 -0.44 -19.04 -10.63
C HIS A 153 -1.22 -20.10 -11.44
N TYR A 154 -2.37 -20.56 -10.91
CA TYR A 154 -3.25 -21.50 -11.61
C TYR A 154 -3.85 -20.93 -12.90
N GLN A 155 -4.23 -19.65 -12.92
CA GLN A 155 -4.75 -18.99 -14.12
C GLN A 155 -3.68 -18.75 -15.20
N LYS A 156 -2.41 -18.54 -14.81
CA LYS A 156 -1.29 -18.44 -15.79
C LYS A 156 -1.02 -19.77 -16.48
N TYR A 157 -1.04 -20.88 -15.74
CA TYR A 157 -0.88 -22.23 -16.30
C TYR A 157 -2.02 -22.58 -17.29
N ASN A 158 -3.27 -22.25 -16.94
CA ASN A 158 -4.42 -22.52 -17.82
C ASN A 158 -4.46 -21.65 -19.10
N ASN A 159 -3.88 -20.45 -19.08
CA ASN A 159 -3.79 -19.59 -20.27
C ASN A 159 -2.63 -19.94 -21.21
N GLN A 160 -1.59 -20.62 -20.71
CA GLN A 160 -0.52 -21.17 -21.58
C GLN A 160 -1.05 -22.36 -22.39
N ASN A 161 -1.85 -23.26 -21.79
CA ASN A 161 -2.47 -24.38 -22.52
C ASN A 161 -3.50 -23.96 -23.58
N LYS A 162 -4.13 -22.77 -23.45
CA LYS A 162 -5.05 -22.24 -24.46
C LYS A 162 -4.36 -21.57 -25.66
N LYS A 163 -3.07 -21.23 -25.56
CA LYS A 163 -2.32 -20.60 -26.66
C LYS A 163 -1.68 -21.62 -27.60
N PHE A 164 -1.46 -22.86 -27.17
CA PHE A 164 -0.94 -23.93 -28.04
C PHE A 164 -2.00 -24.60 -28.92
N ASN A 165 -3.30 -24.41 -28.65
CA ASN A 165 -4.39 -25.03 -29.43
C ASN A 165 -5.12 -24.08 -30.40
N LYS A 166 -4.47 -22.98 -30.81
CA LYS A 166 -4.99 -22.07 -31.85
C LYS A 166 -4.02 -21.94 -33.01
N LYS A 167 -3.89 -23.02 -33.79
CA LYS A 167 -3.64 -22.92 -35.23
C LYS A 167 -4.88 -23.47 -35.92
N SER A 168 -5.71 -22.54 -36.38
CA SER A 168 -6.77 -22.78 -37.35
C SER A 168 -6.13 -22.99 -38.71
N ASN A 169 -6.41 -24.12 -39.35
CA ASN A 169 -6.60 -24.09 -40.80
C ASN A 169 -7.58 -25.19 -41.23
N ASP A 170 -8.36 -24.81 -42.22
CA ASP A 170 -9.08 -25.63 -43.19
C ASP A 170 -10.50 -26.11 -42.85
N GLN A 171 -11.42 -25.36 -43.46
CA GLN A 171 -12.77 -25.78 -43.87
C GLN A 171 -12.65 -26.93 -44.88
N TYR A 172 -13.13 -28.12 -44.54
CA TYR A 172 -13.91 -29.02 -45.41
C TYR A 172 -14.35 -30.23 -44.58
N TYR A 173 -15.47 -30.85 -44.95
CA TYR A 173 -16.21 -31.93 -44.27
C TYR A 173 -17.27 -31.51 -43.25
N SER A 174 -18.43 -31.17 -43.81
CA SER A 174 -19.70 -31.74 -43.33
C SER A 174 -19.53 -33.23 -43.02
N LYS A 175 -19.70 -33.63 -41.74
CA LYS A 175 -20.18 -34.96 -41.32
C LYS A 175 -20.52 -34.98 -39.83
N ASN A 176 -21.81 -35.05 -39.55
CA ASN A 176 -22.44 -35.80 -38.45
C ASN A 176 -21.79 -35.69 -37.05
N ARG A 177 -22.17 -34.65 -36.27
CA ARG A 177 -22.13 -34.79 -34.82
C ARG A 177 -23.37 -35.56 -34.36
N LYS A 178 -23.18 -36.87 -34.24
CA LYS A 178 -24.09 -37.80 -33.56
C LYS A 178 -24.59 -37.18 -32.27
N SER A 179 -25.92 -37.16 -32.12
CA SER A 179 -26.61 -36.90 -30.86
C SER A 179 -26.09 -37.88 -29.81
N TYR A 180 -25.26 -37.41 -28.89
CA TYR A 180 -24.92 -38.17 -27.69
C TYR A 180 -26.07 -37.93 -26.70
N LYS A 181 -27.06 -38.84 -26.71
CA LYS A 181 -28.03 -38.96 -25.61
C LYS A 181 -27.27 -39.40 -24.36
N PRO A 182 -27.27 -38.63 -23.26
CA PRO A 182 -26.97 -39.19 -21.95
C PRO A 182 -28.29 -39.75 -21.42
N ASN A 183 -28.46 -41.06 -21.55
CA ASN A 183 -29.46 -41.80 -20.79
C ASN A 183 -29.13 -41.68 -19.29
N ASP A 184 -30.21 -41.62 -18.50
CA ASP A 184 -30.28 -41.68 -17.04
C ASP A 184 -29.74 -40.48 -16.25
N LYS A 185 -30.25 -39.30 -16.64
CA LYS A 185 -30.25 -38.11 -15.79
C LYS A 185 -31.19 -38.35 -14.60
N GLN A 186 -30.64 -38.43 -13.39
CA GLN A 186 -31.38 -38.02 -12.19
C GLN A 186 -31.95 -36.62 -12.50
N LYS A 187 -33.27 -36.55 -12.72
CA LYS A 187 -33.96 -35.30 -13.06
C LYS A 187 -33.69 -34.35 -11.90
N ILE A 188 -32.88 -33.31 -12.12
CA ILE A 188 -32.70 -32.26 -11.12
C ILE A 188 -34.07 -31.62 -10.91
N VAL A 189 -34.68 -31.93 -9.77
CA VAL A 189 -35.95 -31.36 -9.33
C VAL A 189 -35.66 -30.23 -8.35
N CYS A 190 -36.28 -29.09 -8.58
CA CYS A 190 -36.20 -27.97 -7.68
C CYS A 190 -36.93 -28.30 -6.36
N TRP A 191 -36.25 -28.19 -5.22
CA TRP A 191 -36.86 -28.47 -3.92
C TRP A 191 -37.93 -27.45 -3.53
N ASN A 192 -37.90 -26.24 -4.12
CA ASN A 192 -38.87 -25.18 -3.82
C ASN A 192 -40.19 -25.34 -4.59
N CYS A 193 -40.17 -25.79 -5.85
CA CYS A 193 -41.38 -25.87 -6.68
C CYS A 193 -41.69 -27.26 -7.21
N LYS A 194 -40.87 -28.26 -6.85
CA LYS A 194 -40.98 -29.67 -7.27
C LYS A 194 -41.02 -29.87 -8.80
N ARG A 195 -40.62 -28.87 -9.59
CA ARG A 195 -40.53 -28.95 -11.07
C ARG A 195 -39.12 -29.38 -11.50
N PRO A 196 -39.00 -30.26 -12.51
CA PRO A 196 -37.70 -30.67 -13.03
C PRO A 196 -37.06 -29.57 -13.88
N GLY A 197 -35.73 -29.60 -14.01
CA GLY A 197 -34.97 -28.77 -14.96
C GLY A 197 -34.22 -27.58 -14.36
N HIS A 198 -34.31 -27.32 -13.06
CA HIS A 198 -33.54 -26.25 -12.37
C HIS A 198 -33.35 -26.56 -10.88
N LYS A 199 -32.38 -25.90 -10.23
CA LYS A 199 -32.14 -26.02 -8.78
C LYS A 199 -32.89 -24.92 -8.01
N SER A 200 -33.07 -25.08 -6.69
CA SER A 200 -33.78 -24.09 -5.85
C SER A 200 -33.19 -22.67 -5.89
N SER A 201 -31.90 -22.53 -6.16
CA SER A 201 -31.25 -21.23 -6.35
C SER A 201 -31.75 -20.46 -7.58
N GLU A 202 -32.27 -21.17 -8.58
CA GLU A 202 -32.73 -20.63 -9.86
C GLU A 202 -34.26 -20.58 -9.95
N CYS A 203 -34.94 -20.87 -8.82
CA CYS A 203 -36.39 -20.96 -8.79
C CYS A 203 -37.05 -19.57 -8.77
N LYS A 204 -37.75 -19.24 -9.87
CA LYS A 204 -38.46 -17.96 -10.03
C LYS A 204 -39.67 -17.79 -9.10
N MET A 205 -40.12 -18.86 -8.42
CA MET A 205 -41.27 -18.83 -7.50
C MET A 205 -41.01 -18.05 -6.20
N LYS A 206 -39.74 -17.79 -5.82
CA LYS A 206 -39.39 -17.05 -4.59
C LYS A 206 -40.03 -15.65 -4.49
N ARG A 207 -40.49 -15.07 -5.61
CA ARG A 207 -41.05 -13.71 -5.62
C ARG A 207 -42.55 -13.63 -5.29
N LYS A 208 -43.32 -14.73 -5.28
CA LYS A 208 -44.79 -14.68 -5.18
C LYS A 208 -45.41 -14.94 -3.81
N ILE A 209 -44.63 -15.28 -2.77
CA ILE A 209 -45.20 -15.48 -1.41
C ILE A 209 -45.47 -14.15 -0.71
N ASN A 210 -44.70 -13.09 -1.05
CA ASN A 210 -44.88 -11.77 -0.45
C ASN A 210 -46.06 -10.97 -1.02
N GLU A 211 -46.78 -11.49 -2.02
CA GLU A 211 -47.91 -10.81 -2.67
C GLU A 211 -49.28 -11.42 -2.31
N ILE A 212 -49.35 -12.42 -1.43
CA ILE A 212 -50.61 -13.13 -1.10
C ILE A 212 -51.18 -12.74 0.29
N PHE A 213 -50.42 -12.03 1.14
CA PHE A 213 -50.88 -11.61 2.48
C PHE A 213 -51.24 -10.12 2.60
N GLN A 214 -51.61 -9.46 1.50
CA GLN A 214 -51.97 -8.03 1.51
C GLN A 214 -53.43 -7.72 1.17
N ASP A 215 -54.28 -8.74 1.02
CA ASP A 215 -55.73 -8.54 0.85
C ASP A 215 -56.52 -9.37 1.88
N GLN A 216 -56.68 -8.81 3.08
CA GLN A 216 -57.85 -9.08 3.93
C GLN A 216 -58.41 -7.72 4.36
N PRO A 217 -59.62 -7.34 3.90
CA PRO A 217 -60.28 -6.11 4.32
C PRO A 217 -60.90 -6.26 5.71
N ASP A 218 -60.98 -5.14 6.43
CA ASP A 218 -61.68 -4.96 7.70
C ASP A 218 -63.11 -5.52 7.69
N ILE A 219 -63.48 -6.26 8.74
CA ILE A 219 -64.86 -6.31 9.24
C ILE A 219 -64.84 -6.35 10.78
N GLN A 220 -65.19 -5.18 11.34
CA GLN A 220 -66.01 -4.90 12.54
C GLN A 220 -65.64 -5.47 13.91
#